data_AF-A0AAW4W8V4-F1
#
_entry.id   AF-A0AAW4W8V4-F1
#
_cell.length_a   1.000
_cell.length_b   1.000
_cell.length_c   1.000
_cell.angle_alpha   90.00
_cell.angle_beta   90.00
_cell.angle_gamma   90.00
#
_symmetry.space_group_name_H-M   'P 1'
#
loop_
_entity.id
_entity.type
_entity.pdbx_description
1 polymer ?
#
loop_
_entity_poly.entity_id
_entity_poly.type
_entity_poly.pdbx_seq_one_letter_code
_entity_poly.pdbx_strand_id
1 'polypeptide(L)' 'MDSFMNVPVEKEFTYEDVINAYNRNGDKKDVAKRFCISVGEVTKILKKKE' A
#
# COMPACT_ATOMS: atom_id res chain seq x y z
N MET A 1 -27.14 18.74 16.44
CA MET A 1 -25.90 18.51 15.66
C MET A 1 -25.76 17.02 15.44
N ASP A 2 -26.24 16.54 14.29
CA ASP A 2 -26.05 15.14 13.88
C ASP A 2 -24.61 14.99 13.40
N SER A 3 -23.82 14.20 14.13
CA SER A 3 -22.39 14.05 13.85
C SER A 3 -22.20 13.02 12.75
N PHE A 4 -22.39 13.43 11.49
CA PHE A 4 -22.02 12.66 10.31
C PHE A 4 -20.49 12.60 10.16
N MET A 5 -19.79 12.01 11.12
CA MET A 5 -18.42 11.58 10.90
C MET A 5 -18.46 10.23 10.20
N ASN A 6 -18.02 10.19 8.94
CA ASN A 6 -17.76 8.92 8.27
C ASN A 6 -16.75 8.14 9.14
N VAL A 7 -17.12 6.92 9.50
CA VAL A 7 -16.19 6.02 10.18
C VAL A 7 -14.95 5.84 9.31
N PRO A 8 -13.74 5.82 9.90
CA PRO A 8 -12.52 5.59 9.15
C PRO A 8 -12.64 4.23 8.46
N VAL A 9 -12.78 4.26 7.13
CA VAL A 9 -12.74 3.06 6.32
C VAL A 9 -11.29 2.61 6.23
N GLU A 10 -10.99 1.49 6.87
CA GLU A 10 -9.76 0.76 6.63
C GLU A 10 -9.84 0.17 5.22
N LYS A 11 -9.29 0.90 4.24
CA LYS A 11 -9.06 0.36 2.91
C LYS A 11 -7.91 -0.64 3.03
N GLU A 12 -8.25 -1.93 3.07
CA GLU A 12 -7.29 -3.00 2.85
C GLU A 12 -6.64 -2.79 1.48
N PHE A 13 -5.34 -2.56 1.46
CA PHE A 13 -4.59 -2.47 0.22
C PHE A 13 -4.35 -3.88 -0.31
N THR A 14 -4.44 -4.03 -1.63
CA THR A 14 -4.13 -5.32 -2.27
C THR A 14 -2.67 -5.38 -2.67
N TYR A 15 -2.16 -6.58 -2.92
CA TYR A 15 -0.82 -6.77 -3.48
C TYR A 15 -0.62 -6.05 -4.82
N GLU A 16 -1.68 -5.92 -5.62
CA GLU A 16 -1.65 -5.20 -6.89
C GLU A 16 -1.50 -3.69 -6.70
N ASP A 17 -2.07 -3.11 -5.64
CA ASP A 17 -1.89 -1.69 -5.33
C ASP A 17 -0.42 -1.35 -5.02
N VAL A 18 0.25 -2.24 -4.27
CA VAL A 18 1.68 -2.12 -3.95
C VAL A 18 2.52 -2.20 -5.22
N ILE A 19 2.20 -3.14 -6.11
CA ILE A 19 2.90 -3.31 -7.40
C ILE A 19 2.67 -2.10 -8.31
N ASN A 20 1.43 -1.60 -8.40
CA ASN A 20 1.10 -0.43 -9.21
C ASN A 20 1.77 0.84 -8.69
N ALA A 21 1.81 1.03 -7.37
CA ALA A 21 2.53 2.14 -6.76
C ALA A 21 4.03 2.06 -7.03
N TYR A 22 4.61 0.85 -6.94
CA TYR A 22 6.02 0.62 -7.28
C TYR A 22 6.29 0.89 -8.77
N ASN A 23 5.43 0.43 -9.69
CA ASN A 23 5.60 0.68 -11.12
C ASN A 23 5.51 2.17 -11.49
N ARG A 24 4.75 2.98 -10.72
CA ARG A 24 4.64 4.42 -10.95
C ARG A 24 5.87 5.20 -10.50
N ASN A 25 6.43 4.85 -9.34
CA ASN A 25 7.47 5.67 -8.69
C ASN A 25 8.86 5.01 -8.69
N GLY A 26 8.94 3.70 -8.92
CA GLY A 26 10.18 2.90 -8.92
C GLY A 26 10.84 2.73 -7.55
N ASP A 27 10.31 3.35 -6.49
CA ASP A 27 10.95 3.39 -5.17
C ASP A 27 10.24 2.53 -4.13
N LYS A 28 10.98 1.57 -3.55
CA LYS A 28 10.44 0.62 -2.55
C LYS A 28 10.21 1.27 -1.18
N LYS A 29 10.98 2.30 -0.82
CA LYS A 29 10.88 2.98 0.48
C LYS A 29 9.66 3.88 0.53
N ASP A 30 9.37 4.56 -0.57
CA ASP A 30 8.17 5.36 -0.76
C ASP A 30 6.91 4.50 -0.66
N VAL A 31 6.88 3.38 -1.40
CA VAL A 31 5.78 2.42 -1.35
C VAL A 31 5.62 1.84 0.07
N ALA A 32 6.70 1.44 0.72
CA ALA A 32 6.67 0.95 2.10
C ALA A 32 6.03 1.95 3.07
N LYS A 33 6.41 3.24 2.99
CA LYS A 33 5.81 4.31 3.80
C LYS A 33 4.33 4.50 3.49
N ARG A 34 3.94 4.47 2.22
CA ARG A 34 2.58 4.73 1.75
C ARG A 34 1.59 3.66 2.19
N PHE A 35 2.02 2.42 2.22
CA PHE A 35 1.20 1.27 2.63
C PHE A 35 1.45 0.85 4.09
N CYS A 36 2.28 1.58 4.83
CA CYS A 36 2.65 1.25 6.21
C CYS A 36 3.17 -0.19 6.37
N ILE A 37 3.94 -0.66 5.38
CA ILE A 37 4.57 -1.98 5.38
C ILE A 37 6.09 -1.85 5.38
N SER A 38 6.78 -2.95 5.66
CA SER A 38 8.24 -2.96 5.55
C SER A 38 8.69 -3.05 4.09
N VAL A 39 9.88 -2.52 3.78
CA VAL A 39 10.52 -2.69 2.46
C VAL A 39 10.73 -4.17 2.12
N GLY A 40 10.92 -5.02 3.14
CA GLY A 40 10.98 -6.47 3.00
C GLY A 40 9.67 -7.06 2.49
N GLU A 41 8.54 -6.62 3.03
CA GLU A 41 7.21 -7.02 2.55
C GLU A 41 6.99 -6.54 1.10
N VAL A 42 7.32 -5.29 0.77
CA VAL A 42 7.25 -4.79 -0.62
C VAL A 42 8.06 -5.70 -1.55
N THR A 43 9.27 -6.09 -1.14
CA THR A 43 10.13 -6.96 -1.95
C THR A 43 9.54 -8.37 -2.12
N LYS A 44 8.94 -8.95 -1.08
CA LYS A 44 8.24 -10.24 -1.16
C LYS A 44 7.05 -10.16 -2.12
N ILE A 45 6.28 -9.08 -2.06
CA ILE A 45 5.12 -8.85 -2.92
C ILE A 45 5.56 -8.75 -4.38
N LEU A 46 6.63 -8.00 -4.66
CA LEU A 46 7.19 -7.88 -6.01
C LEU A 46 7.70 -9.23 -6.54
N LYS A 47 8.36 -10.04 -5.71
CA LYS A 47 8.86 -11.38 -6.10
C LYS A 47 7.76 -12.41 -6.32
N LYS A 48 6.61 -12.29 -5.66
CA LYS A 48 5.46 -13.21 -5.85
C LYS A 48 4.79 -13.10 -7.24
N LYS A 49 5.12 -12.05 -8.00
CA LYS A 49 4.61 -11.83 -9.36
C LYS A 49 5.48 -12.49 -10.45
N GLU A 50 6.66 -12.99 -10.09
CA GLU A 50 7.54 -13.78 -10.99
C GLU A 50 7.09 -15.24 -11.12
#